data_AF-A0A1Z1WRI7-F1
#
_entry.id   AF-A0A1Z1WRI7-F1
#
_cell.length_a   1.000
_cell.length_b   1.000
_cell.length_c   1.000
_cell.angle_alpha   90.00
_cell.angle_beta   90.00
_cell.angle_gamma   90.00
#
_symmetry.space_group_name_H-M   'P 1'
#
loop_
_entity.id
_entity.type
_entity.pdbx_description
1 polymer ?
#
loop_
_entity_poly.entity_id
_entity_poly.type
_entity_poly.pdbx_seq_one_letter_code
_entity_poly.pdbx_strand_id
1 'polypeptide(L)'
;MAPHFAAALAGRTLPRPASTELLPEAMKAVEGLRTAGSYAAAHDLARVVLAVSADVLGERHADTLRSRNNLAEVLYAQGEWRESEAEHRTTLRIRQEALGPLNPDTLRSRNNLAEVLYAQGKWQESEVEHRTTLLARREVLGADARTPCAAGPTSPGF
;
A
#
# COMPACT_ATOMS: atom_id res chain seq x y z
N MET A 1 11.49 -17.42 19.88
CA MET A 1 10.48 -17.67 20.94
C MET A 1 9.59 -16.44 21.07
N ALA A 2 8.47 -16.37 20.37
CA ALA A 2 7.48 -15.31 20.59
C ALA A 2 6.06 -15.81 20.25
N PRO A 3 5.31 -16.35 21.23
CA PRO A 3 3.86 -16.51 21.11
C PRO A 3 3.07 -15.56 22.02
N HIS A 4 3.73 -14.67 22.79
CA HIS A 4 3.02 -13.91 23.82
C HIS A 4 2.28 -12.65 23.35
N PHE A 5 2.58 -12.13 22.15
CA PHE A 5 1.96 -10.90 21.66
C PHE A 5 0.51 -11.09 21.19
N ALA A 6 0.16 -12.26 20.62
CA ALA A 6 -1.18 -12.51 20.09
C ALA A 6 -2.25 -12.62 21.20
N ALA A 7 -1.90 -13.18 22.35
CA ALA A 7 -2.85 -13.39 23.46
C ALA A 7 -3.13 -12.13 24.28
N ALA A 8 -2.26 -11.11 24.22
CA ALA A 8 -2.41 -9.88 25.00
C ALA A 8 -3.38 -8.86 24.37
N LEU A 9 -3.78 -9.07 23.10
CA LEU A 9 -4.58 -8.11 22.30
C LEU A 9 -6.09 -8.37 22.35
N ALA A 10 -6.56 -9.45 22.98
CA ALA A 10 -7.95 -9.92 22.90
C ALA A 10 -8.97 -9.18 23.82
N GLY A 11 -8.70 -7.94 24.25
CA GLY A 11 -9.68 -7.22 25.07
C GLY A 11 -9.21 -6.01 25.86
N ARG A 12 -7.98 -5.51 25.60
CA ARG A 12 -7.50 -4.27 26.20
C ARG A 12 -7.38 -3.21 25.12
N THR A 13 -8.23 -2.20 25.19
CA THR A 13 -7.96 -0.91 24.56
C THR A 13 -6.63 -0.41 25.11
N LEU A 14 -5.56 -0.60 24.34
CA LEU A 14 -4.24 -0.12 24.71
C LEU A 14 -4.27 1.41 24.78
N PRO A 15 -3.62 2.02 25.78
CA PRO A 15 -3.52 3.48 25.84
C PRO A 15 -2.89 3.99 24.54
N ARG A 16 -3.52 5.01 23.94
CA ARG A 16 -3.19 5.62 22.63
C ARG A 16 -1.68 5.75 22.33
N PRO A 17 -0.78 6.13 23.27
CA PRO A 17 0.67 6.19 23.02
C PRO A 17 1.37 4.82 22.94
N ALA A 18 0.93 3.81 23.71
CA ALA A 18 1.50 2.45 23.62
C ALA A 18 1.10 1.76 22.31
N SER A 19 -0.08 2.07 21.80
CA SER A 19 -0.57 1.57 20.51
C SER A 19 0.29 2.08 19.36
N THR A 20 0.67 3.36 19.33
CA THR A 20 1.50 3.94 18.25
C THR A 20 2.90 3.36 18.16
N GLU A 21 3.54 3.05 19.30
CA GLU A 21 4.93 2.56 19.33
C GLU A 21 5.02 1.09 18.90
N LEU A 22 3.98 0.30 19.17
CA LEU A 22 3.93 -1.11 18.82
C LEU A 22 3.48 -1.36 17.36
N LEU A 23 2.82 -0.39 16.72
CA LEU A 23 2.39 -0.49 15.32
C LEU A 23 3.52 -0.85 14.33
N PRO A 24 4.67 -0.16 14.31
CA PRO A 24 5.77 -0.52 13.40
C PRO A 24 6.34 -1.92 13.67
N GLU A 25 6.43 -2.33 14.93
CA GLU A 25 6.88 -3.68 15.30
C GLU A 25 5.87 -4.76 14.87
N ALA A 26 4.58 -4.50 15.10
CA ALA A 26 3.52 -5.40 14.70
C ALA A 26 3.42 -5.52 13.18
N MET A 27 3.58 -4.43 12.42
CA MET A 27 3.67 -4.47 10.96
C MET A 27 4.87 -5.29 10.48
N LYS A 28 6.03 -5.15 11.14
CA LYS A 28 7.21 -5.97 10.85
C LYS A 28 6.96 -7.45 11.18
N ALA A 29 6.22 -7.74 12.25
CA ALA A 29 5.85 -9.10 12.61
C ALA A 29 4.87 -9.73 11.59
N VAL A 30 3.91 -8.96 11.06
CA VAL A 30 3.04 -9.41 9.95
C VAL A 30 3.89 -9.84 8.76
N GLU A 31 4.85 -8.99 8.36
CA GLU A 31 5.75 -9.29 7.25
C GLU A 31 6.64 -10.50 7.52
N GLY A 32 7.15 -10.64 8.75
CA GLY A 32 7.90 -11.81 9.19
C GLY A 32 7.08 -13.10 9.11
N LEU A 33 5.80 -13.06 9.52
CA LEU A 33 4.90 -14.22 9.43
C LEU A 33 4.55 -14.57 7.98
N ARG A 34 4.37 -13.56 7.13
CA ARG A 34 4.14 -13.74 5.69
C ARG A 34 5.33 -14.41 5.02
N THR A 35 6.54 -13.91 5.25
CA THR A 35 7.78 -14.49 4.69
C THR A 35 8.09 -15.87 5.25
N ALA A 36 7.68 -16.16 6.49
CA ALA A 36 7.75 -17.50 7.08
C ALA A 36 6.68 -18.48 6.56
N GLY A 37 5.77 -18.04 5.66
CA GLY A 37 4.68 -18.87 5.13
C GLY A 37 3.53 -19.12 6.11
N SER A 38 3.53 -18.48 7.27
CA SER A 38 2.47 -18.58 8.29
C SER A 38 1.33 -17.60 8.00
N TYR A 39 0.65 -17.80 6.87
CA TYR A 39 -0.32 -16.83 6.36
C TYR A 39 -1.55 -16.63 7.26
N ALA A 40 -2.03 -17.67 7.95
CA ALA A 40 -3.17 -17.55 8.87
C ALA A 40 -2.85 -16.61 10.05
N ALA A 41 -1.69 -16.82 10.69
CA ALA A 41 -1.23 -15.95 11.77
C ALA A 41 -0.94 -14.52 11.27
N ALA A 42 -0.37 -14.38 10.06
CA ALA A 42 -0.14 -13.09 9.43
C ALA A 42 -1.45 -12.35 9.18
N HIS A 43 -2.51 -13.05 8.76
CA HIS A 43 -3.83 -12.48 8.48
C HIS A 43 -4.49 -11.96 9.76
N ASP A 44 -4.53 -12.77 10.81
CA ASP A 44 -5.14 -12.37 12.08
C ASP A 44 -4.41 -11.16 12.68
N LEU A 45 -3.08 -11.17 12.64
CA LEU A 45 -2.28 -10.05 13.12
C LEU A 45 -2.49 -8.80 12.24
N ALA A 46 -2.50 -8.94 10.92
CA ALA A 46 -2.72 -7.83 9.99
C ALA A 46 -4.08 -7.15 10.21
N ARG A 47 -5.14 -7.91 10.48
CA ARG A 47 -6.46 -7.37 10.82
C ARG A 47 -6.44 -6.56 12.12
N VAL A 48 -5.79 -7.08 13.16
CA VAL A 48 -5.65 -6.35 14.44
C VAL A 48 -4.86 -5.07 14.25
N VAL A 49 -3.73 -5.15 13.53
CA VAL A 49 -2.89 -3.98 13.25
C VAL A 49 -3.64 -2.93 12.44
N LEU A 50 -4.43 -3.33 11.44
CA LEU A 50 -5.26 -2.42 10.66
C LEU A 50 -6.30 -1.70 11.53
N ALA A 51 -7.04 -2.44 12.36
CA ALA A 51 -8.04 -1.86 13.25
C ALA A 51 -7.43 -0.86 14.24
N VAL A 52 -6.29 -1.21 14.85
CA VAL A 52 -5.57 -0.31 15.76
C VAL A 52 -5.03 0.92 15.02
N SER A 53 -4.47 0.74 13.82
CA SER A 53 -3.95 1.86 13.02
C SER A 53 -5.08 2.82 12.63
N ALA A 54 -6.24 2.30 12.23
CA ALA A 54 -7.40 3.09 11.86
C ALA A 54 -7.96 3.90 13.04
N ASP A 55 -8.02 3.33 14.23
CA ASP A 55 -8.50 4.01 15.44
C ASP A 55 -7.51 5.11 15.93
N VAL A 56 -6.22 4.80 15.90
CA VAL A 56 -5.19 5.67 16.47
C VAL A 56 -4.76 6.77 15.50
N LEU A 57 -4.50 6.40 14.24
CA LEU A 57 -3.93 7.29 13.21
C LEU A 57 -4.96 7.77 12.19
N GLY A 58 -6.08 7.04 12.04
CA GLY A 58 -7.12 7.32 11.06
C GLY A 58 -6.97 6.52 9.77
N GLU A 59 -8.07 6.36 9.04
CA GLU A 59 -8.16 5.60 7.78
C GLU A 59 -7.27 6.15 6.65
N ARG A 60 -6.94 7.45 6.69
CA ARG A 60 -6.14 8.14 5.67
C ARG A 60 -4.65 8.17 5.98
N HIS A 61 -4.23 7.67 7.14
CA HIS A 61 -2.82 7.71 7.53
C HIS A 61 -1.98 6.72 6.72
N ALA A 62 -0.74 7.11 6.39
CA ALA A 62 0.17 6.29 5.59
C ALA A 62 0.40 4.90 6.20
N ASP A 63 0.55 4.83 7.53
CA ASP A 63 0.71 3.55 8.24
C ASP A 63 -0.55 2.67 8.19
N THR A 64 -1.75 3.24 8.31
CA THR A 64 -3.00 2.48 8.15
C THR A 64 -3.11 1.90 6.74
N LEU A 65 -2.76 2.69 5.73
CA LEU A 65 -2.71 2.24 4.34
C LEU A 65 -1.62 1.20 4.09
N ARG A 66 -0.50 1.25 4.82
CA ARG A 66 0.54 0.22 4.78
C ARG A 66 0.03 -1.09 5.39
N SER A 67 -0.61 -1.04 6.55
CA SER A 67 -1.22 -2.21 7.20
C SER A 67 -2.29 -2.85 6.32
N ARG A 68 -3.13 -2.04 5.66
CA ARG A 68 -4.13 -2.52 4.69
C ARG A 68 -3.50 -3.21 3.50
N ASN A 69 -2.40 -2.67 2.97
CA ASN A 69 -1.63 -3.32 1.90
C ASN A 69 -1.04 -4.67 2.35
N ASN A 70 -0.48 -4.74 3.57
CA ASN A 70 0.05 -5.99 4.10
C ASN A 70 -1.03 -7.06 4.27
N LEU A 71 -2.23 -6.67 4.72
CA LEU A 71 -3.38 -7.58 4.78
C LEU A 71 -3.73 -8.12 3.38
N ALA A 72 -3.79 -7.23 2.39
CA ALA A 72 -4.09 -7.61 1.01
C ALA A 72 -3.04 -8.57 0.41
N GLU A 73 -1.74 -8.37 0.72
CA GLU A 73 -0.66 -9.29 0.31
C GLU A 73 -0.73 -10.65 1.01
N VAL A 74 -1.15 -10.69 2.27
CA VAL A 74 -1.38 -11.95 2.97
C VAL A 74 -2.57 -12.71 2.36
N LEU A 75 -3.67 -12.03 2.06
CA LEU A 75 -4.83 -12.61 1.38
C LEU A 75 -4.45 -13.13 -0.02
N TYR A 76 -3.64 -12.36 -0.76
CA TYR A 76 -3.03 -12.80 -2.01
C TYR A 76 -2.27 -14.12 -1.80
N ALA A 77 -1.36 -14.18 -0.83
CA ALA A 77 -0.59 -15.41 -0.59
C ALA A 77 -1.44 -16.62 -0.14
N GLN A 78 -2.63 -16.39 0.43
CA GLN A 78 -3.59 -17.45 0.76
C GLN A 78 -4.44 -17.93 -0.43
N GLY A 79 -4.41 -17.21 -1.56
CA GLY A 79 -5.27 -17.48 -2.71
C GLY A 79 -6.64 -16.79 -2.65
N GLU A 80 -6.87 -15.92 -1.66
CA GLU A 80 -8.09 -15.14 -1.48
C GLU A 80 -8.05 -13.86 -2.33
N TRP A 81 -7.96 -14.04 -3.65
CA TRP A 81 -7.73 -12.94 -4.59
C TRP A 81 -8.85 -11.89 -4.60
N ARG A 82 -10.09 -12.30 -4.31
CA ARG A 82 -11.25 -11.39 -4.31
C ARG A 82 -11.21 -10.41 -3.13
N GLU A 83 -10.88 -10.89 -1.94
CA GLU A 83 -10.73 -10.02 -0.77
C GLU A 83 -9.50 -9.13 -0.91
N SER A 84 -8.39 -9.69 -1.43
CA SER A 84 -7.20 -8.91 -1.75
C SER A 84 -7.48 -7.77 -2.74
N GLU A 85 -8.27 -8.02 -3.79
CA GLU A 85 -8.70 -7.00 -4.77
C GLU A 85 -9.48 -5.87 -4.09
N ALA A 86 -10.42 -6.20 -3.20
CA ALA A 86 -11.24 -5.22 -2.48
C ALA A 86 -10.40 -4.29 -1.59
N GLU A 87 -9.42 -4.86 -0.86
CA GLU A 87 -8.51 -4.09 -0.01
C GLU A 87 -7.55 -3.22 -0.83
N HIS A 88 -7.03 -3.73 -1.96
CA HIS A 88 -6.19 -2.95 -2.86
C HIS A 88 -6.96 -1.80 -3.53
N ARG A 89 -8.20 -2.01 -3.97
CA ARG A 89 -9.05 -0.94 -4.52
C ARG A 89 -9.34 0.14 -3.49
N THR A 90 -9.64 -0.25 -2.24
CA THR A 90 -9.89 0.69 -1.16
C THR A 90 -8.64 1.52 -0.85
N THR A 91 -7.48 0.86 -0.73
CA THR A 91 -6.19 1.52 -0.50
C THR A 91 -5.85 2.48 -1.64
N LEU A 92 -6.08 2.07 -2.89
CA LEU A 92 -5.82 2.89 -4.07
C LEU A 92 -6.65 4.17 -4.07
N ARG A 93 -7.96 4.07 -3.82
CA ARG A 93 -8.86 5.24 -3.75
C ARG A 93 -8.38 6.23 -2.70
N ILE A 94 -8.05 5.76 -1.50
CA ILE A 94 -7.59 6.64 -0.42
C ILE A 94 -6.25 7.29 -0.78
N ARG A 95 -5.31 6.55 -1.39
CA ARG A 95 -4.02 7.12 -1.84
C ARG A 95 -4.21 8.13 -2.97
N GLN A 96 -5.10 7.88 -3.91
CA GLN A 96 -5.45 8.84 -4.96
C GLN A 96 -6.01 10.14 -4.37
N GLU A 97 -6.89 10.05 -3.38
CA GLU A 97 -7.48 11.24 -2.72
C GLU A 97 -6.49 11.97 -1.80
N ALA A 98 -5.53 11.27 -1.19
CA ALA A 98 -4.58 11.85 -0.24
C ALA A 98 -3.30 12.38 -0.89
N LEU A 99 -2.76 11.66 -1.87
CA LEU A 99 -1.45 11.91 -2.47
C LEU A 99 -1.53 12.26 -3.96
N GLY A 100 -2.67 12.03 -4.59
CA GLY A 100 -2.87 12.20 -6.02
C GLY A 100 -2.56 10.94 -6.85
N PRO A 101 -2.99 10.92 -8.13
CA PRO A 101 -2.86 9.77 -9.02
C PRO A 101 -1.43 9.50 -9.50
N LEU A 102 -0.55 10.52 -9.48
CA LEU A 102 0.83 10.45 -9.96
C LEU A 102 1.84 10.08 -8.87
N ASN A 103 1.41 9.93 -7.62
CA ASN A 103 2.33 9.63 -6.52
C ASN A 103 2.89 8.19 -6.65
N PRO A 104 4.19 7.96 -6.41
CA PRO A 104 4.79 6.62 -6.48
C PRO A 104 4.10 5.59 -5.59
N ASP A 105 3.57 5.97 -4.43
CA ASP A 105 2.82 5.07 -3.56
C ASP A 105 1.46 4.68 -4.13
N THR A 106 0.79 5.60 -4.83
CA THR A 106 -0.44 5.34 -5.56
C THR A 106 -0.17 4.39 -6.72
N LEU A 107 0.88 4.63 -7.50
CA LEU A 107 1.28 3.78 -8.62
C LEU A 107 1.67 2.36 -8.16
N ARG A 108 2.36 2.24 -7.03
CA ARG A 108 2.66 0.94 -6.42
C ARG A 108 1.39 0.17 -6.04
N SER A 109 0.39 0.85 -5.44
CA SER A 109 -0.90 0.21 -5.16
C SER A 109 -1.66 -0.23 -6.41
N ARG A 110 -1.58 0.53 -7.52
CA ARG A 110 -2.15 0.10 -8.81
C ARG A 110 -1.45 -1.13 -9.36
N ASN A 111 -0.13 -1.20 -9.24
CA ASN A 111 0.63 -2.37 -9.67
C ASN A 111 0.20 -3.62 -8.90
N ASN A 112 0.09 -3.54 -7.57
CA ASN A 112 -0.37 -4.66 -6.75
C ASN A 112 -1.79 -5.10 -7.14
N LEU A 113 -2.71 -4.15 -7.40
CA LEU A 113 -4.04 -4.47 -7.89
C LEU A 113 -4.00 -5.20 -9.25
N ALA A 114 -3.14 -4.76 -10.17
CA ALA A 114 -2.96 -5.41 -11.48
C ALA A 114 -2.43 -6.85 -11.35
N GLU A 115 -1.53 -7.11 -10.40
CA GLU A 115 -1.03 -8.46 -10.09
C GLU A 115 -2.15 -9.37 -9.54
N VAL A 116 -3.00 -8.84 -8.66
CA VAL A 116 -4.16 -9.60 -8.14
C VAL A 116 -5.15 -9.92 -9.24
N LEU A 117 -5.43 -8.96 -10.13
CA LEU A 117 -6.30 -9.19 -11.30
C LEU A 117 -5.69 -10.21 -12.27
N TYR A 118 -4.37 -10.18 -12.46
CA TYR A 118 -3.63 -11.18 -13.23
C TYR A 118 -3.78 -12.58 -12.62
N ALA A 119 -3.60 -12.72 -11.30
CA ALA A 119 -3.80 -13.99 -10.60
C ALA A 119 -5.25 -14.52 -10.67
N GLN A 120 -6.25 -13.64 -10.77
CA GLN A 120 -7.64 -14.01 -11.00
C GLN A 120 -7.97 -14.43 -12.44
N GLY A 121 -7.03 -14.28 -13.39
CA GLY A 121 -7.28 -14.50 -14.82
C GLY A 121 -8.02 -13.35 -15.50
N LYS A 122 -8.13 -12.17 -14.87
CA LYS A 122 -8.72 -10.95 -15.44
C LYS A 122 -7.65 -10.15 -16.20
N TRP A 123 -7.09 -10.76 -17.24
CA TRP A 123 -5.94 -10.23 -17.98
C TRP A 123 -6.20 -8.83 -18.57
N GLN A 124 -7.41 -8.60 -19.10
CA GLN A 124 -7.79 -7.32 -19.71
C GLN A 124 -7.84 -6.18 -18.70
N GLU A 125 -8.39 -6.41 -17.50
CA GLU A 125 -8.40 -5.40 -16.44
C GLU A 125 -6.98 -5.12 -15.92
N SER A 126 -6.17 -6.17 -15.77
CA SER A 126 -4.75 -6.04 -15.38
C SER A 126 -3.95 -5.21 -16.40
N GLU A 127 -4.13 -5.45 -17.69
CA GLU A 127 -3.46 -4.70 -18.76
C GLU A 127 -3.84 -3.20 -18.72
N VAL A 128 -5.12 -2.90 -18.51
CA VAL A 128 -5.59 -1.50 -18.39
C VAL A 128 -4.92 -0.79 -17.20
N GLU A 129 -4.86 -1.44 -16.03
CA GLU A 129 -4.21 -0.85 -14.85
C GLU A 129 -2.70 -0.68 -15.04
N HIS A 130 -2.02 -1.66 -15.63
CA HIS A 130 -0.59 -1.55 -15.96
C HIS A 130 -0.33 -0.43 -16.96
N ARG A 131 -1.11 -0.35 -18.05
CA ARG A 131 -0.96 0.69 -19.07
C ARG A 131 -1.20 2.08 -18.48
N THR A 132 -2.21 2.22 -17.63
CA THR A 132 -2.49 3.49 -16.95
C THR A 132 -1.35 3.88 -16.00
N THR A 133 -0.80 2.92 -15.26
CA THR A 133 0.36 3.12 -14.38
C THR A 133 1.60 3.53 -15.17
N LEU A 134 1.83 2.92 -16.34
CA LEU A 134 2.94 3.23 -17.25
C LEU A 134 2.82 4.64 -17.82
N LEU A 135 1.62 5.05 -18.23
CA LEU A 135 1.33 6.41 -18.71
C LEU A 135 1.58 7.45 -17.61
N ALA A 136 1.07 7.22 -16.41
CA ALA A 136 1.28 8.10 -15.27
C ALA A 136 2.78 8.23 -14.92
N ARG A 137 3.52 7.12 -14.91
CA ARG A 137 4.96 7.12 -14.65
C ARG A 137 5.74 7.85 -15.76
N ARG A 138 5.32 7.70 -17.01
CA ARG A 138 5.85 8.45 -18.16
C ARG A 138 5.58 9.95 -18.05
N GLU A 139 4.45 10.35 -17.52
CA GLU A 139 4.12 11.77 -17.33
C GLU A 139 5.01 12.40 -16.25
N VAL A 140 5.20 11.71 -15.11
CA VAL A 140 6.12 12.15 -14.05
C VAL A 140 7.56 12.27 -14.57
N LEU A 141 8.09 11.21 -15.21
CA LEU A 141 9.46 11.21 -15.73
C LEU A 141 9.64 12.12 -16.97
N GLY A 142 8.60 12.28 -17.77
CA GLY A 142 8.58 13.12 -18.97
C GLY A 142 8.32 14.61 -18.68
N ALA A 143 7.83 14.95 -17.48
CA ALA A 143 7.80 16.32 -16.98
C ALA A 143 9.20 16.77 -16.54
N ASP A 144 9.96 15.91 -15.88
CA ASP A 144 11.36 16.20 -15.50
C ASP A 144 12.28 16.34 -16.72
N ALA A 145 12.09 15.49 -17.74
CA ALA A 145 12.83 15.56 -19.01
C ALA A 145 12.43 16.74 -19.92
N ARG A 146 11.36 17.49 -19.56
CA ARG A 146 10.90 18.69 -20.28
C ARG A 146 11.33 19.99 -19.61
N THR A 147 12.33 19.97 -18.72
CA THR A 147 13.09 21.20 -18.51
C THR A 147 13.78 21.52 -19.85
N PRO A 148 13.33 22.54 -20.61
CA PRO A 148 14.13 23.00 -21.72
C PRO A 148 15.39 23.55 -21.05
N CYS A 149 16.55 23.02 -21.39
CA CYS A 149 17.80 23.73 -21.19
C CYS A 149 17.54 25.19 -21.50
N ALA A 150 17.78 26.07 -20.52
CA ALA A 150 17.56 27.50 -20.63
C ALA A 150 18.14 27.99 -21.97
N ALA A 151 17.23 28.20 -22.93
CA ALA A 151 17.54 28.78 -24.21
C ALA A 151 17.41 30.29 -24.05
N GLY A 152 18.55 30.97 -24.03
CA GLY A 152 18.69 32.41 -24.25
C GLY A 152 18.44 33.29 -23.02
N PRO A 153 18.96 34.53 -23.03
CA PRO A 153 18.72 35.42 -24.17
C PRO A 153 19.93 35.54 -25.10
N THR A 154 19.73 35.14 -26.35
CA THR A 154 20.38 35.79 -27.48
C THR A 154 20.10 37.29 -27.39
N SER A 155 21.15 38.07 -27.19
CA SER A 155 21.11 39.53 -27.43
C SER A 155 21.39 39.78 -28.91
N PRO A 156 20.51 40.46 -29.66
CA PRO A 156 20.87 41.04 -30.95
C PRO A 156 20.94 42.57 -30.88
N GLY A 157 22.07 43.14 -31.33
CA GLY A 157 22.29 44.59 -31.54
C GLY A 157 22.83 45.31 -30.30
N PHE A 158 23.84 46.18 -30.37
CA PHE A 158 24.49 46.95 -31.44
C PHE A 158 26.00 47.02 -31.21
#